data_AF-A0A0L6WM51-F1
#
_entry.id   AF-A0A0L6WM51-F1
#
_cell.length_a   1.000
_cell.length_b   1.000
_cell.length_c   1.000
_cell.angle_alpha   90.00
_cell.angle_beta   90.00
_cell.angle_gamma   90.00
#
_symmetry.space_group_name_H-M   'P 1'
#
loop_
_entity.id
_entity.type
_entity.pdbx_description
1 polymer ?
#
loop_
_entity_poly.entity_id
_entity_poly.type
_entity_poly.pdbx_seq_one_letter_code
_entity_poly.pdbx_strand_id
1 'polypeptide(L)'
;MSAPENDPFYLRYYTGHSGKHGHEFLEFEYSHGRLRYANNSNYRNDSLIRKEMWIGPLVVKELKRIVESSEITKEDDTNWPKKNIVGKQELEIRVGNDHIAFETAKIGALVDIQDSEDPEGLRVFYYLVQDLKCLIFSLISLHFKIKPI
;
A
#
# COMPACT_ATOMS: atom_id res chain seq x y z
N MET A 1 -27.00 -1.56 -5.53
CA MET A 1 -26.68 -2.11 -4.20
C MET A 1 -25.65 -1.17 -3.58
N SER A 2 -26.09 -0.31 -2.67
CA SER A 2 -25.26 0.67 -1.97
C SER A 2 -24.23 -0.07 -1.10
N ALA A 3 -23.01 0.45 -1.03
CA ALA A 3 -22.06 0.05 0.01
C ALA A 3 -22.70 0.30 1.39
N PRO A 4 -22.45 -0.55 2.41
CA PRO A 4 -23.00 -0.32 3.74
C PRO A 4 -22.57 1.07 4.22
N GLU A 5 -23.53 1.94 4.51
CA GLU A 5 -23.35 3.38 4.80
C GLU A 5 -22.45 3.71 6.01
N ASN A 6 -21.90 2.71 6.70
CA ASN A 6 -21.08 2.87 7.92
C ASN A 6 -19.86 1.93 7.97
N ASP A 7 -19.41 1.38 6.84
CA ASP A 7 -18.22 0.54 6.82
C ASP A 7 -16.95 1.39 7.00
N PRO A 8 -16.25 1.34 8.16
CA PRO A 8 -15.13 2.22 8.43
C PRO A 8 -13.84 1.77 7.71
N PHE A 9 -13.96 0.86 6.74
CA PHE A 9 -12.82 0.31 6.04
C PHE A 9 -11.98 1.41 5.39
N TYR A 10 -10.70 1.40 5.73
CA TYR A 10 -9.70 2.34 5.25
C TYR A 10 -8.41 1.58 4.99
N LEU A 11 -7.73 1.94 3.91
CA LEU A 11 -6.46 1.36 3.53
C LEU A 11 -5.61 2.47 2.91
N ARG A 12 -4.42 2.71 3.43
CA ARG A 12 -3.42 3.57 2.81
C ARG A 12 -2.09 2.85 2.77
N TYR A 13 -1.43 2.90 1.63
CA TYR A 13 -0.06 2.45 1.48
C TYR A 13 0.77 3.56 0.85
N TYR A 14 1.93 3.82 1.43
CA TYR A 14 2.92 4.73 0.90
C TYR A 14 4.27 4.03 0.82
N THR A 15 5.02 4.28 -0.25
CA THR A 15 6.45 3.99 -0.31
C THR A 15 7.16 5.11 -1.02
N GLY A 16 8.27 5.58 -0.46
CA GLY A 16 9.01 6.65 -1.08
C GLY A 16 10.34 6.93 -0.43
N HIS A 17 11.14 7.72 -1.12
CA HIS A 17 12.46 8.14 -0.69
C HIS A 17 12.81 9.51 -1.27
N SER A 18 13.68 10.23 -0.58
CA SER A 18 14.19 11.53 -1.02
C SER A 18 15.65 11.37 -1.42
N GLY A 19 15.90 11.32 -2.72
CA GLY A 19 17.24 11.17 -3.29
C GLY A 19 17.80 12.48 -3.86
N LYS A 20 18.97 12.38 -4.51
CA LYS A 20 19.62 13.51 -5.20
C LYS A 20 18.75 14.15 -6.29
N HIS A 21 17.81 13.39 -6.83
CA HIS A 21 16.93 13.80 -7.93
C HIS A 21 15.54 14.26 -7.46
N GLY A 22 15.35 14.45 -6.15
CA GLY A 22 14.08 14.86 -5.56
C GLY A 22 13.36 13.72 -4.84
N HIS A 23 12.09 13.95 -4.55
CA HIS A 23 11.24 13.01 -3.82
C HIS A 23 10.50 12.08 -4.79
N GLU A 24 10.79 10.79 -4.73
CA GLU A 24 10.09 9.75 -5.50
C GLU A 24 9.22 8.93 -4.57
N PHE A 25 7.96 8.74 -4.95
CA PHE A 25 7.01 8.00 -4.13
C PHE A 25 5.90 7.37 -4.95
N LEU A 26 5.30 6.34 -4.36
CA LEU A 26 4.05 5.73 -4.78
C LEU A 26 3.14 5.72 -3.55
N GLU A 27 1.91 6.21 -3.72
CA GLU A 27 0.87 6.18 -2.71
C GLU A 27 -0.45 5.76 -3.31
N PHE A 28 -1.19 4.91 -2.59
CA PHE A 28 -2.60 4.71 -2.85
C PHE A 28 -3.39 4.66 -1.56
N GLU A 29 -4.62 5.14 -1.64
CA GLU A 29 -5.53 5.23 -0.51
C GLU A 29 -6.94 4.86 -0.94
N TYR A 30 -7.57 3.99 -0.19
CA TYR A 30 -8.99 3.73 -0.23
C TYR A 30 -9.68 4.33 1.00
N SER A 31 -10.75 5.09 0.77
CA SER A 31 -11.62 5.61 1.82
C SER A 31 -13.04 5.74 1.29
N HIS A 32 -14.01 5.12 1.97
CA HIS A 32 -15.45 5.25 1.70
C HIS A 32 -15.84 5.08 0.22
N GLY A 33 -15.32 4.06 -0.46
CA GLY A 33 -15.62 3.76 -1.87
C GLY A 33 -14.73 4.49 -2.88
N ARG A 34 -13.92 5.46 -2.46
CA ARG A 34 -13.00 6.21 -3.32
C ARG A 34 -11.59 5.65 -3.21
N LEU A 35 -11.00 5.28 -4.34
CA LEU A 35 -9.60 4.95 -4.48
C LEU A 35 -8.84 6.15 -5.07
N ARG A 36 -7.78 6.58 -4.39
CA ARG A 36 -6.84 7.61 -4.81
C ARG A 36 -5.47 6.97 -5.07
N TYR A 37 -4.81 7.44 -6.12
CA TYR A 37 -3.52 6.93 -6.56
C TYR A 37 -2.61 8.10 -6.94
N ALA A 38 -1.39 8.08 -6.43
CA ALA A 38 -0.34 9.02 -6.76
C ALA A 38 0.98 8.29 -7.01
N ASN A 39 1.65 8.59 -8.11
CA ASN A 39 3.00 8.11 -8.40
C ASN A 39 3.85 9.25 -8.94
N ASN A 40 4.95 9.51 -8.24
CA ASN A 40 5.99 10.44 -8.62
C ASN A 40 7.29 9.68 -8.87
N SER A 41 7.65 9.50 -10.14
CA SER A 41 8.94 9.00 -10.57
C SER A 41 9.70 10.12 -11.27
N ASN A 42 10.94 10.36 -10.87
CA ASN A 42 11.81 11.35 -11.52
C ASN A 42 12.58 10.74 -12.70
N TYR A 43 12.29 9.49 -13.05
CA TYR A 43 12.84 8.83 -14.22
C TYR A 43 12.28 9.49 -15.50
N ARG A 44 13.18 10.04 -16.33
CA ARG A 44 12.87 10.63 -17.66
C ARG A 44 11.92 11.85 -17.68
N ASN A 45 11.85 12.64 -16.60
CA ASN A 45 10.95 13.79 -16.48
C ASN A 45 9.46 13.42 -16.58
N ASP A 46 9.07 12.20 -16.17
CA ASP A 46 7.65 11.86 -16.13
C ASP A 46 6.91 12.77 -15.13
N SER A 47 5.74 13.24 -15.55
CA SER A 47 4.89 14.09 -14.72
C SER A 47 4.20 13.26 -13.64
N LEU A 48 4.14 13.79 -12.41
CA LEU A 48 3.36 13.25 -11.30
C LEU A 48 1.98 12.74 -11.76
N ILE A 49 1.77 11.43 -11.65
CA ILE A 49 0.50 10.79 -11.96
C ILE A 49 -0.39 10.90 -10.73
N ARG A 50 -1.56 11.53 -10.88
CA ARG A 50 -2.63 11.54 -9.87
C ARG A 50 -3.92 11.06 -10.51
N LYS A 51 -4.53 10.04 -9.90
CA LYS A 51 -5.77 9.43 -10.37
C LYS A 51 -6.70 9.13 -9.21
N GLU A 52 -7.99 9.22 -9.46
CA GLU A 52 -9.01 8.87 -8.49
C GLU A 52 -10.21 8.23 -9.18
N MET A 53 -10.80 7.23 -8.54
CA MET A 53 -11.98 6.57 -9.04
C MET A 53 -12.82 6.01 -7.89
N TRP A 54 -14.11 5.82 -8.15
CA TRP A 54 -15.00 5.11 -7.26
C TRP A 54 -15.00 3.63 -7.63
N ILE A 55 -14.77 2.75 -6.66
CA ILE A 55 -14.74 1.31 -6.90
C ILE A 55 -16.03 0.65 -6.41
N GLY A 56 -16.49 -0.36 -7.16
CA GLY A 56 -17.72 -1.07 -6.83
C GLY A 56 -17.59 -1.93 -5.56
N PRO A 57 -18.72 -2.27 -4.91
CA PRO A 57 -18.73 -2.99 -3.64
C PRO A 57 -18.04 -4.37 -3.70
N LEU A 58 -18.02 -5.03 -4.86
CA LEU A 58 -17.31 -6.31 -5.03
C LEU A 58 -15.78 -6.14 -4.95
N VAL A 59 -15.24 -5.04 -5.47
CA VAL A 59 -13.80 -4.74 -5.39
C VAL A 59 -13.43 -4.38 -3.96
N VAL A 60 -14.29 -3.62 -3.26
CA VAL A 60 -14.11 -3.31 -1.83
C VAL A 60 -14.10 -4.58 -0.99
N LYS A 61 -15.04 -5.50 -1.24
CA LYS A 61 -15.11 -6.80 -0.57
C LYS A 61 -13.83 -7.61 -0.79
N GLU A 62 -13.27 -7.58 -2.00
CA GLU A 62 -12.04 -8.29 -2.30
C GLU A 62 -10.80 -7.65 -1.64
N LEU A 63 -10.70 -6.31 -1.62
CA LEU A 63 -9.66 -5.61 -0.86
C LEU A 63 -9.64 -6.02 0.61
N LYS A 64 -10.83 -6.07 1.23
CA LYS A 64 -10.98 -6.56 2.61
C LYS A 64 -10.55 -8.01 2.76
N ARG A 65 -11.01 -8.89 1.86
CA ARG A 65 -10.66 -10.30 1.89
C ARG A 65 -9.14 -10.50 1.83
N ILE A 66 -8.44 -9.75 0.98
CA ILE A 66 -6.96 -9.80 0.87
C ILE A 66 -6.33 -9.43 2.22
N VAL A 67 -6.73 -8.29 2.79
CA VAL A 67 -6.23 -7.79 4.09
C VAL A 67 -6.51 -8.79 5.23
N GLU A 68 -7.72 -9.30 5.34
CA GLU A 68 -8.10 -10.26 6.38
C GLU A 68 -7.36 -11.59 6.20
N SER A 69 -7.20 -12.07 4.97
CA SER A 69 -6.52 -13.33 4.68
C SER A 69 -5.02 -13.30 4.90
N SER A 70 -4.40 -12.11 4.87
CA SER A 70 -2.98 -11.98 5.16
C SER A 70 -2.67 -12.00 6.65
N GLU A 71 -3.69 -11.89 7.52
CA GLU A 71 -3.52 -11.80 8.98
C GLU A 71 -2.66 -10.62 9.45
N ILE A 72 -2.50 -9.58 8.63
CA ILE A 72 -1.62 -8.43 8.91
C ILE A 72 -1.99 -7.68 10.20
N THR A 73 -3.24 -7.75 10.65
CA THR A 73 -3.71 -7.12 11.89
C THR A 73 -3.18 -7.80 13.15
N LYS A 74 -2.57 -8.98 13.03
CA LYS A 74 -1.92 -9.71 14.13
C LYS A 74 -0.44 -9.37 14.28
N GLU A 75 0.14 -8.66 13.30
CA GLU A 75 1.55 -8.29 13.28
C GLU A 75 1.82 -6.99 14.03
N ASP A 76 3.10 -6.73 14.35
CA ASP A 76 3.55 -5.55 15.07
C ASP A 76 4.89 -5.05 14.51
N ASP A 77 5.02 -3.74 14.29
CA ASP A 77 6.19 -3.14 13.64
C ASP A 77 7.30 -2.69 14.60
N THR A 78 7.18 -2.95 15.91
CA THR A 78 8.13 -2.50 16.94
C THR A 78 9.58 -2.90 16.63
N ASN A 79 9.77 -4.11 16.09
CA ASN A 79 11.08 -4.67 15.75
C ASN A 79 11.41 -4.57 14.25
N TRP A 80 10.60 -3.85 13.47
CA TRP A 80 10.86 -3.70 12.04
C TRP A 80 11.97 -2.66 11.80
N PRO A 81 12.75 -2.81 10.72
CA PRO A 81 13.78 -1.84 10.36
C PRO A 81 13.19 -0.43 10.24
N LYS A 82 13.80 0.54 10.91
CA LYS A 82 13.34 1.93 10.89
C LYS A 82 13.70 2.64 9.58
N LYS A 83 12.91 3.65 9.20
CA LYS A 83 13.16 4.47 8.00
C LYS A 83 14.62 4.93 7.91
N ASN A 84 15.18 4.86 6.72
CA ASN A 84 16.58 5.21 6.45
C ASN A 84 16.70 6.05 5.16
N ILE A 85 17.95 6.32 4.73
CA ILE A 85 18.23 7.10 3.51
C ILE A 85 17.71 6.46 2.22
N VAL A 86 17.50 5.14 2.21
CA VAL A 86 17.02 4.38 1.05
C VAL A 86 15.52 4.57 0.86
N GLY A 87 14.80 4.90 1.93
CA GLY A 87 13.39 5.23 1.92
C GLY A 87 12.62 4.64 3.09
N LYS A 88 11.29 4.78 2.99
CA LYS A 88 10.34 4.21 3.94
C LYS A 88 9.12 3.64 3.24
N GLN A 89 8.41 2.80 3.98
CA GLN A 89 7.10 2.26 3.65
C GLN A 89 6.18 2.52 4.83
N GLU A 90 4.93 2.88 4.53
CA GLU A 90 3.87 3.05 5.52
C GLU A 90 2.66 2.26 5.06
N LEU A 91 1.99 1.59 6.01
CA LEU A 91 0.73 0.90 5.78
C LEU A 91 -0.22 1.24 6.91
N GLU A 92 -1.38 1.78 6.59
CA GLU A 92 -2.43 2.08 7.55
C GLU A 92 -3.71 1.39 7.12
N ILE A 93 -4.30 0.60 8.03
CA ILE A 93 -5.49 -0.19 7.75
C ILE A 93 -6.45 -0.05 8.91
N ARG A 94 -7.70 0.24 8.59
CA ARG A 94 -8.83 0.07 9.51
C ARG A 94 -9.77 -0.98 8.92
N VAL A 95 -10.01 -2.08 9.62
CA VAL A 95 -10.89 -3.16 9.17
C VAL A 95 -11.61 -3.77 10.37
N GLY A 96 -12.94 -3.84 10.30
CA GLY A 96 -13.76 -4.25 11.46
C GLY A 96 -13.50 -3.33 12.66
N ASN A 97 -12.99 -3.91 13.75
CA ASN A 97 -12.62 -3.19 14.97
C ASN A 97 -11.11 -2.89 15.07
N ASP A 98 -10.31 -3.42 14.14
CA ASP A 98 -8.87 -3.30 14.18
C ASP A 98 -8.42 -2.04 13.44
N HIS A 99 -7.39 -1.38 13.99
CA HIS A 99 -6.69 -0.27 13.36
C HIS A 99 -5.19 -0.46 13.57
N ILE A 100 -4.46 -0.61 12.47
CA ILE A 100 -3.00 -0.72 12.46
C ILE A 100 -2.39 0.43 11.64
N ALA A 101 -1.20 0.84 12.04
CA ALA A 101 -0.39 1.83 11.33
C ALA A 101 1.08 1.46 11.48
N PHE A 102 1.66 0.90 10.41
CA PHE A 102 3.05 0.44 10.39
C PHE A 102 3.95 1.43 9.64
N GLU A 103 5.19 1.61 10.13
CA GLU A 103 6.28 2.31 9.43
C GLU A 103 7.53 1.42 9.40
N THR A 104 8.09 1.17 8.21
CA THR A 104 9.35 0.44 8.06
C THR A 104 10.25 1.03 6.99
N ALA A 105 11.51 0.63 6.97
CA ALA A 105 12.45 0.92 5.89
C ALA A 105 11.95 0.32 4.58
N LYS A 106 12.49 0.80 3.45
CA LYS A 106 12.19 0.19 2.15
C LYS A 106 12.77 -1.22 2.08
N ILE A 107 11.90 -2.22 1.91
CA ILE A 107 12.28 -3.63 1.68
C ILE A 107 12.54 -3.82 0.18
N GLY A 108 13.75 -4.26 -0.18
CA GLY A 108 14.14 -4.50 -1.57
C GLY A 108 13.84 -5.91 -2.04
N ALA A 109 14.18 -6.90 -1.22
CA ALA A 109 14.04 -8.31 -1.52
C ALA A 109 13.77 -9.16 -0.27
N LEU A 110 13.36 -10.41 -0.47
CA LEU A 110 13.13 -11.38 0.62
C LEU A 110 14.39 -11.65 1.46
N VAL A 111 15.58 -11.48 0.89
CA VAL A 111 16.84 -11.62 1.65
C VAL A 111 16.95 -10.58 2.77
N ASP A 112 16.49 -9.35 2.51
CA ASP A 112 16.50 -8.26 3.51
C ASP A 112 15.58 -8.58 4.71
N ILE A 113 14.60 -9.46 4.51
CA ILE A 113 13.66 -9.88 5.56
C ILE A 113 14.26 -10.99 6.43
N GLN A 114 15.05 -11.89 5.85
CA GLN A 114 15.62 -13.04 6.57
C GLN A 114 16.55 -12.63 7.71
N ASP A 115 17.28 -11.52 7.53
CA ASP A 115 18.24 -10.99 8.51
C ASP A 115 17.60 -10.01 9.51
N SER A 116 16.28 -9.82 9.49
CA SER A 116 15.56 -8.91 10.39
C SER A 116 15.25 -9.53 11.76
N GLU A 117 14.89 -8.68 12.72
CA GLU A 117 14.46 -9.14 14.05
C GLU A 117 13.05 -9.75 14.06
N ASP A 118 12.25 -9.49 13.02
CA ASP A 118 10.93 -10.11 12.81
C ASP A 118 10.71 -10.53 11.34
N PRO A 119 11.31 -11.66 10.91
CA PRO A 119 11.20 -12.13 9.53
C PRO A 119 9.81 -12.63 9.12
N GLU A 120 8.97 -13.03 10.09
CA GLU A 120 7.64 -13.56 9.81
C GLU A 120 6.66 -12.41 9.54
N GLY A 121 6.59 -11.42 10.44
CA GLY A 121 5.70 -10.28 10.27
C GLY A 121 6.06 -9.43 9.05
N LEU A 122 7.35 -9.21 8.79
CA LEU A 122 7.80 -8.54 7.57
C LEU A 122 7.46 -9.32 6.30
N ARG A 123 7.43 -10.65 6.34
CA ARG A 123 7.04 -11.46 5.18
C ARG A 123 5.55 -11.32 4.89
N VAL A 124 4.71 -11.31 5.93
CA VAL A 124 3.28 -11.02 5.82
C VAL A 124 3.07 -9.64 5.21
N PHE A 125 3.74 -8.61 5.73
CA PHE A 125 3.71 -7.26 5.18
C PHE A 125 4.14 -7.21 3.70
N TYR A 126 5.26 -7.85 3.37
CA TYR A 126 5.84 -7.85 2.03
C TYR A 126 4.90 -8.46 0.99
N TYR A 127 4.28 -9.62 1.28
CA TYR A 127 3.35 -10.25 0.36
C TYR A 127 2.02 -9.50 0.26
N LEU A 128 1.47 -9.01 1.39
CA LEU A 128 0.25 -8.19 1.35
C LEU A 128 0.46 -6.95 0.46
N VAL A 129 1.56 -6.24 0.62
CA VAL A 129 1.87 -5.05 -0.19
C VAL A 129 1.95 -5.39 -1.69
N GLN A 130 2.48 -6.57 -2.05
CA GLN A 130 2.50 -7.01 -3.44
C GLN A 130 1.10 -7.29 -3.99
N ASP A 131 0.27 -8.02 -3.24
CA ASP A 131 -1.10 -8.33 -3.65
C ASP A 131 -1.93 -7.04 -3.84
N LEU A 132 -1.79 -6.09 -2.91
CA LEU A 132 -2.42 -4.78 -3.02
C LEU A 132 -1.93 -4.01 -4.26
N LYS A 133 -0.61 -3.95 -4.48
CA LYS A 133 -0.05 -3.29 -5.67
C LYS A 133 -0.58 -3.92 -6.96
N CYS A 134 -0.60 -5.25 -7.05
CA CYS A 134 -1.12 -5.97 -8.20
C CYS A 134 -2.56 -5.55 -8.51
N LEU A 135 -3.45 -5.60 -7.51
CA LEU A 135 -4.85 -5.21 -7.68
C LEU A 135 -4.99 -3.73 -8.09
N ILE A 136 -4.34 -2.82 -7.36
CA ILE A 136 -4.45 -1.38 -7.62
C ILE A 136 -3.88 -1.01 -8.98
N PHE A 137 -2.73 -1.56 -9.38
CA PHE A 137 -2.13 -1.30 -10.69
C PHE A 137 -3.00 -1.82 -11.83
N SER A 138 -3.59 -3.01 -11.71
CA SER A 138 -4.55 -3.51 -12.69
C SER A 138 -5.75 -2.58 -12.84
N LEU A 139 -6.30 -2.11 -11.72
CA LEU A 139 -7.43 -1.18 -11.75
C LEU A 139 -7.09 0.16 -12.41
N ILE A 140 -5.96 0.77 -12.03
CA ILE A 140 -5.51 2.06 -12.61
C ILE A 140 -5.21 1.90 -14.11
N SER A 141 -4.50 0.84 -14.49
CA SER A 141 -4.15 0.56 -15.89
C SER A 141 -5.39 0.35 -16.76
N LEU A 142 -6.33 -0.50 -16.34
CA LEU A 142 -7.53 -0.80 -17.11
C LEU A 142 -8.49 0.39 -17.19
N HIS A 143 -8.67 1.13 -16.09
CA HIS A 143 -9.61 2.25 -16.03
C HIS A 143 -9.09 3.48 -16.79
N PHE A 144 -7.82 3.85 -16.59
CA PHE A 144 -7.25 5.07 -17.17
C PHE A 144 -6.44 4.82 -18.45
N LYS A 145 -6.17 3.57 -18.82
CA LYS A 145 -5.35 3.18 -19.97
C LYS A 145 -3.94 3.78 -19.93
N ILE A 146 -3.34 3.79 -18.73
CA ILE A 146 -1.98 4.29 -18.49
C ILE A 146 -1.09 3.19 -17.95
N LYS A 147 0.22 3.33 -18.13
CA LYS A 147 1.16 2.56 -17.32
C LYS A 147 1.16 3.14 -15.90
N PRO A 148 0.91 2.33 -14.87
CA PRO A 148 0.90 2.81 -13.49
C PRO A 148 2.32 3.12 -12.99
N ILE A 149 3.37 2.67 -13.68
CA ILE A 149 4.78 2.94 -13.34
C ILE A 149 5.48 3.52 -14.56
#